data_AF-A0A1F8PQ37-F1
#
_entry.id   AF-A0A1F8PQ37-F1
#
_cell.length_a   1.000
_cell.length_b   1.000
_cell.length_c   1.000
_cell.angle_alpha   90.00
_cell.angle_beta   90.00
_cell.angle_gamma   90.00
#
_symmetry.space_group_name_H-M   'P 1'
#
loop_
_entity.id
_entity.type
_entity.pdbx_description
1 polymer ?
#
loop_
_entity_poly.entity_id
_entity_poly.type
_entity_poly.pdbx_seq_one_letter_code
_entity_poly.pdbx_strand_id
1 'polypeptide(L)'
;MRIVKVLLRLLLGIFLVGIGVMVIGLLFYETADTGAQWPTAQGTIVSLHAWEEIDDDAPISVGFSSRDWFVTVSFEYEVNGVRYSWFQQWYESKAEAEKEQLKYSAGAIVTVHYHPEIPAIAVVEPTKHFLTWADLIFYLLFIIPLIGGGVSGIILALHDLLNGYKNRIRYR
;
A
#
# COMPACT_ATOMS: atom_id res chain seq x y z
N MET A 1 -26.61 -19.55 19.76
CA MET A 1 -25.32 -20.30 19.60
C MET A 1 -24.84 -20.43 18.15
N ARG A 2 -25.71 -20.68 17.14
CA ARG A 2 -25.29 -20.72 15.71
C ARG A 2 -24.73 -19.38 15.20
N ILE A 3 -25.38 -18.26 15.53
CA ILE A 3 -24.95 -16.90 15.14
C ILE A 3 -23.57 -16.55 15.69
N VAL A 4 -23.31 -16.88 16.96
CA VAL A 4 -22.01 -16.63 17.60
C VAL A 4 -20.87 -17.39 16.91
N LYS A 5 -21.13 -18.63 16.49
CA LYS A 5 -20.14 -19.44 15.74
C LYS A 5 -19.84 -18.87 14.35
N VAL A 6 -20.83 -18.27 13.69
CA VAL A 6 -20.63 -17.60 12.39
C VAL A 6 -19.82 -16.32 12.55
N LEU A 7 -20.14 -15.50 13.55
CA LEU A 7 -19.37 -14.28 13.87
C LEU A 7 -17.91 -14.59 14.20
N LEU A 8 -17.66 -15.65 14.98
CA LEU A 8 -16.30 -16.05 15.35
C LEU A 8 -15.46 -16.47 14.13
N ARG A 9 -16.07 -17.16 13.15
CA ARG A 9 -15.38 -17.57 11.92
C ARG A 9 -15.03 -16.37 11.03
N LEU A 10 -15.90 -15.37 10.96
CA LEU A 10 -15.65 -14.15 10.20
C LEU A 10 -14.53 -13.31 10.83
N LEU A 11 -14.55 -13.15 12.16
CA LEU A 11 -13.49 -12.44 12.89
C LEU A 11 -12.12 -13.12 12.73
N LEU A 12 -12.08 -14.45 12.77
CA LEU A 12 -10.85 -15.21 12.54
C LEU A 12 -10.32 -15.02 11.10
N GLY A 13 -11.21 -15.02 10.10
CA GLY A 13 -10.83 -14.77 8.71
C GLY A 13 -10.22 -13.38 8.52
N ILE A 14 -10.84 -12.34 9.07
CA ILE A 14 -10.33 -10.96 9.03
C ILE A 14 -8.97 -10.84 9.72
N PHE A 15 -8.83 -11.50 10.88
CA PHE A 15 -7.58 -11.51 11.63
C PHE A 15 -6.42 -12.15 10.84
N LEU A 16 -6.67 -13.26 10.16
CA LEU A 16 -5.65 -13.92 9.32
C LEU A 16 -5.26 -13.08 8.10
N VAL A 17 -6.21 -12.39 7.47
CA VAL A 17 -5.92 -11.43 6.38
C VAL A 17 -5.08 -10.27 6.90
N GLY A 18 -5.40 -9.74 8.09
CA GLY A 18 -4.62 -8.70 8.74
C GLY A 18 -3.17 -9.10 9.01
N ILE A 19 -2.93 -10.34 9.46
CA ILE A 19 -1.57 -10.88 9.63
C ILE A 19 -0.85 -10.99 8.29
N GLY A 20 -1.50 -11.48 7.24
CA GLY A 20 -0.91 -11.57 5.91
C GLY A 20 -0.45 -10.20 5.39
N VAL A 21 -1.29 -9.17 5.53
CA VAL A 21 -0.94 -7.79 5.17
C VAL A 21 0.19 -7.25 6.04
N MET A 22 0.20 -7.54 7.35
CA MET A 22 1.27 -7.13 8.26
C MET A 22 2.63 -7.72 7.84
N VAL A 23 2.68 -9.01 7.50
CA VAL A 23 3.91 -9.66 7.03
C VAL A 23 4.38 -9.01 5.73
N ILE A 24 3.49 -8.78 4.78
CA ILE A 24 3.83 -8.09 3.52
C ILE A 24 4.39 -6.68 3.81
N GLY A 25 3.75 -5.89 4.68
CA GLY A 25 4.21 -4.55 5.04
C GLY A 25 5.60 -4.54 5.68
N LEU A 26 5.92 -5.52 6.54
CA LEU A 26 7.24 -5.65 7.14
C LEU A 26 8.32 -5.97 6.11
N LEU A 27 8.01 -6.80 5.11
CA LEU A 27 8.93 -7.11 4.01
C LEU A 27 9.23 -5.88 3.14
N PHE A 28 8.25 -5.00 2.94
CA PHE A 28 8.45 -3.74 2.22
C PHE A 28 9.17 -2.66 3.05
N TYR A 29 9.08 -2.70 4.38
CA TYR A 29 9.79 -1.76 5.26
C TYR A 29 11.31 -1.92 5.17
N GLU A 30 11.80 -3.16 5.06
CA GLU A 30 13.23 -3.47 5.00
C GLU A 30 13.90 -2.99 3.70
N THR A 31 13.11 -2.82 2.64
CA THR A 31 13.54 -2.33 1.32
C THR A 31 14.09 -0.89 1.35
N ALA A 32 13.62 -0.05 2.28
CA ALA A 32 13.84 1.40 2.25
C ALA A 32 15.23 1.85 2.74
N ASP A 33 15.83 1.10 3.68
CA ASP A 33 17.18 1.39 4.20
C ASP A 33 18.23 0.35 3.76
N THR A 34 17.81 -0.86 3.39
CA THR A 34 18.72 -2.01 3.23
C THR A 34 18.79 -2.54 1.80
N GLY A 35 17.94 -2.05 0.89
CA GLY A 35 17.89 -2.53 -0.51
C GLY A 35 19.24 -2.40 -1.25
N ALA A 36 20.08 -1.43 -0.87
CA ALA A 36 21.41 -1.26 -1.44
C ALA A 36 22.38 -2.40 -1.09
N GLN A 37 22.16 -3.10 0.03
CA GLN A 37 22.99 -4.23 0.49
C GLN A 37 22.45 -5.58 0.04
N TRP A 38 21.26 -5.60 -0.57
CA TRP A 38 20.67 -6.83 -1.06
C TRP A 38 21.50 -7.44 -2.20
N PRO A 39 21.53 -8.79 -2.31
CA PRO A 39 22.14 -9.47 -3.44
C PRO A 39 21.60 -8.98 -4.78
N THR A 40 22.42 -9.06 -5.82
CA THR A 40 22.07 -8.57 -7.15
C THR A 40 21.97 -9.68 -8.18
N ALA A 41 21.11 -9.47 -9.17
CA ALA A 41 20.98 -10.28 -10.38
C ALA A 41 20.88 -9.35 -11.60
N GLN A 42 21.20 -9.87 -12.79
CA GLN A 42 20.88 -9.15 -14.02
C GLN A 42 19.40 -9.36 -14.36
N GLY A 43 18.75 -8.25 -14.69
CA GLY A 43 17.38 -8.23 -15.16
C GLY A 43 17.21 -7.41 -16.44
N THR A 44 16.00 -7.48 -16.98
CA THR A 44 15.60 -6.79 -18.21
C THR A 44 14.35 -5.98 -17.94
N ILE A 45 14.35 -4.73 -18.39
CA ILE A 45 13.16 -3.87 -18.34
C ILE A 45 12.12 -4.40 -19.33
N VAL A 46 10.92 -4.65 -18.84
CA VAL A 46 9.76 -5.04 -19.65
C VAL A 46 9.04 -3.79 -20.17
N SER A 47 8.80 -2.83 -19.28
CA SER A 47 8.12 -1.59 -19.60
C SER A 47 8.42 -0.51 -18.57
N LEU A 48 8.30 0.74 -19.01
CA LEU A 48 8.20 1.90 -18.13
C LEU A 48 6.93 2.66 -18.49
N HIS A 49 6.17 3.06 -17.48
CA HIS A 49 5.02 3.94 -17.63
C HIS A 49 5.19 5.14 -16.69
N ALA A 50 5.02 6.35 -17.23
CA ALA A 50 5.05 7.57 -16.43
C ALA A 50 3.82 8.44 -16.71
N TRP A 51 3.14 8.90 -15.65
CA TRP A 51 1.91 9.68 -15.75
C TRP A 51 1.82 10.75 -14.66
N GLU A 52 1.11 11.83 -14.95
CA GLU A 52 0.82 12.92 -14.01
C GLU A 52 -0.37 12.54 -13.14
N GLU A 53 -0.25 12.69 -11.82
CA GLU A 53 -1.43 12.68 -10.93
C GLU A 53 -2.03 14.08 -10.91
N ILE A 54 -3.21 14.21 -11.51
CA ILE A 54 -3.98 15.43 -11.50
C ILE A 54 -5.02 15.27 -10.39
N ASP A 55 -4.77 15.90 -9.24
CA ASP A 55 -5.75 15.95 -8.15
C ASP A 55 -6.66 17.17 -8.36
N ASP A 56 -7.81 16.95 -9.01
CA ASP A 56 -8.79 18.01 -9.31
C ASP A 56 -9.58 18.48 -8.06
N ASP A 57 -9.49 17.76 -6.93
CA ASP A 57 -10.27 18.03 -5.69
C ASP A 57 -9.39 18.39 -4.47
N ALA A 58 -8.06 18.55 -4.63
CA ALA A 58 -7.17 18.86 -3.52
C ALA A 58 -7.46 20.26 -2.91
N PRO A 59 -7.87 20.35 -1.63
CA PRO A 59 -7.95 21.64 -0.95
C PRO A 59 -6.55 22.26 -0.85
N ILE A 60 -6.44 23.54 -1.24
CA ILE A 60 -5.23 24.38 -1.40
C ILE A 60 -4.34 24.50 -0.12
N SER A 61 -4.63 23.78 0.96
CA SER A 61 -4.03 23.99 2.29
C SER A 61 -2.87 23.07 2.67
N VAL A 62 -2.32 22.27 1.76
CA VAL A 62 -1.02 21.60 1.97
C VAL A 62 -0.17 21.97 0.77
N GLY A 63 0.92 22.72 1.00
CA GLY A 63 1.73 23.37 -0.03
C GLY A 63 2.49 22.45 -1.00
N PHE A 64 1.96 21.28 -1.34
CA PHE A 64 2.41 20.41 -2.42
C PHE A 64 1.68 20.77 -3.71
N SER A 65 1.88 21.98 -4.21
CA SER A 65 1.62 22.28 -5.62
C SER A 65 2.86 21.90 -6.43
N SER A 66 3.21 20.62 -6.44
CA SER A 66 4.17 20.03 -7.37
C SER A 66 3.39 19.01 -8.16
N ARG A 67 3.34 19.17 -9.49
CA ARG A 67 2.82 18.13 -10.37
C ARG A 67 3.79 16.96 -10.32
N ASP A 68 3.61 16.07 -9.36
CA ASP A 68 4.46 14.90 -9.21
C ASP A 68 4.05 13.86 -10.27
N TRP A 69 5.04 13.36 -10.98
CA TRP A 69 4.89 12.31 -11.97
C TRP A 69 5.16 10.98 -11.32
N PHE A 70 4.25 10.04 -11.55
CA PHE A 70 4.41 8.65 -11.16
C PHE A 70 5.27 7.99 -12.21
N VAL A 71 6.29 7.26 -11.79
CA VAL A 71 7.12 6.42 -12.65
C VAL A 71 6.96 4.98 -12.17
N THR A 72 6.54 4.09 -13.07
CA THR A 72 6.46 2.65 -12.82
C THR A 72 7.34 1.91 -13.80
N VAL A 73 8.28 1.14 -13.27
CA VAL A 73 9.23 0.34 -14.03
C VAL A 73 8.97 -1.12 -13.75
N SER A 74 8.55 -1.86 -14.78
CA SER A 74 8.36 -3.31 -14.73
C SER A 74 9.59 -4.01 -15.30
N PHE A 75 10.06 -5.04 -14.61
CA PHE A 75 11.29 -5.74 -14.96
C PHE A 75 11.21 -7.22 -14.61
N GLU A 76 12.04 -8.00 -15.29
CA GLU A 76 12.21 -9.44 -15.08
C GLU A 76 13.65 -9.76 -14.76
N TYR A 77 13.88 -10.79 -13.96
CA TYR A 77 15.20 -11.21 -13.52
C TYR A 77 15.20 -12.70 -13.19
N GLU A 78 16.39 -13.30 -13.11
CA GLU A 78 16.55 -14.71 -12.80
C GLU A 78 17.42 -14.88 -11.55
N VAL A 79 16.96 -15.71 -10.61
CA VAL A 79 17.71 -16.11 -9.42
C VAL A 79 17.65 -17.63 -9.32
N ASN A 80 18.82 -18.28 -9.30
CA ASN A 80 18.95 -19.74 -9.20
C ASN A 80 18.13 -20.53 -10.25
N GLY A 81 18.06 -20.06 -11.49
CA GLY A 81 17.29 -20.72 -12.57
C GLY A 81 15.78 -20.48 -12.52
N VAL A 82 15.30 -19.65 -11.60
CA VAL A 82 13.88 -19.25 -11.48
C VAL A 82 13.73 -17.82 -11.96
N ARG A 83 12.83 -17.61 -12.92
CA ARG A 83 12.51 -16.28 -13.46
C ARG A 83 11.43 -15.62 -12.61
N TYR A 84 11.68 -14.38 -12.24
CA TYR A 84 10.79 -13.51 -11.49
C TYR A 84 10.43 -12.30 -12.34
N SER A 85 9.23 -11.75 -12.08
CA SER A 85 8.77 -10.49 -12.65
C SER A 85 8.28 -9.62 -11.50
N TRP A 86 8.66 -8.36 -11.51
CA TRP A 86 8.28 -7.39 -10.50
C TRP A 86 8.16 -6.00 -11.09
N PHE A 87 7.66 -5.05 -10.30
CA PHE A 87 7.66 -3.64 -10.68
C PHE A 87 8.09 -2.79 -9.49
N GLN A 88 8.78 -1.69 -9.80
CA GLN A 88 9.10 -0.66 -8.83
C GLN A 88 8.45 0.63 -9.30
N GLN A 89 7.77 1.30 -8.38
CA GLN A 89 7.14 2.58 -8.62
C GLN A 89 7.88 3.65 -7.81
N TRP A 90 7.91 4.90 -8.29
CA TRP A 90 8.28 6.07 -7.49
C TRP A 90 7.71 7.39 -8.02
N TYR A 91 7.76 8.45 -7.20
CA TYR A 91 7.43 9.82 -7.65
C TYR A 91 8.68 10.56 -8.09
N GLU A 92 8.54 11.37 -9.12
CA GLU A 92 9.57 12.27 -9.62
C GLU A 92 8.94 13.59 -10.08
N SER A 93 9.77 14.63 -10.23
CA SER A 93 9.34 15.77 -11.04
C SER A 93 9.17 15.34 -12.51
N LYS A 94 8.40 16.11 -13.29
CA LYS A 94 8.25 15.89 -14.72
C LYS A 94 9.59 15.72 -15.45
N ALA A 95 10.57 16.57 -15.16
CA ALA A 95 11.86 16.56 -15.85
C ALA A 95 12.67 15.30 -15.50
N GLU A 96 12.57 14.81 -14.27
CA GLU A 96 13.17 13.55 -13.85
C GLU A 96 12.45 12.35 -14.46
N ALA A 97 11.12 12.33 -14.48
CA ALA A 97 10.33 11.28 -15.12
C ALA A 97 10.64 11.11 -16.62
N GLU A 98 10.83 12.22 -17.34
CA GLU A 98 11.27 12.20 -18.75
C GLU A 98 12.69 11.61 -18.92
N LYS A 99 13.60 11.86 -17.98
CA LYS A 99 14.93 11.22 -17.97
C LYS A 99 14.83 9.72 -17.68
N GLU A 100 13.96 9.32 -16.77
CA GLU A 100 13.76 7.90 -16.46
C GLU A 100 13.21 7.13 -17.66
N GLN A 101 12.32 7.73 -18.46
CA GLN A 101 11.85 7.14 -19.72
C GLN A 101 12.99 6.83 -20.70
N LEU A 102 14.03 7.67 -20.74
CA LEU A 102 15.21 7.45 -21.58
C LEU A 102 16.12 6.37 -20.98
N LYS A 103 16.23 6.32 -19.66
CA LYS A 103 17.09 5.36 -18.93
C LYS A 103 16.53 3.93 -18.98
N TYR A 104 15.22 3.75 -18.76
CA TYR A 104 14.56 2.44 -18.70
C TYR A 104 13.70 2.18 -19.93
N SER A 105 14.38 2.01 -21.06
CA SER A 105 13.73 1.53 -22.28
C SER A 105 13.45 0.02 -22.20
N ALA A 106 12.37 -0.44 -22.83
CA ALA A 106 12.06 -1.86 -22.90
C ALA A 106 13.23 -2.65 -23.55
N GLY A 107 13.64 -3.74 -22.91
CA GLY A 107 14.80 -4.54 -23.30
C GLY A 107 16.13 -4.05 -22.71
N ALA A 108 16.17 -2.93 -22.00
CA ALA A 108 17.38 -2.48 -21.31
C ALA A 108 17.78 -3.46 -20.20
N ILE A 109 19.07 -3.75 -20.12
CA ILE A 109 19.65 -4.58 -19.05
C ILE A 109 19.89 -3.70 -17.82
N VAL A 110 19.44 -4.18 -16.67
CA VAL A 110 19.54 -3.47 -15.39
C VAL A 110 20.02 -4.38 -14.28
N THR A 111 20.66 -3.79 -13.28
CA THR A 111 20.99 -4.48 -12.03
C THR A 111 19.74 -4.49 -11.15
N VAL A 112 19.30 -5.68 -10.77
CA VAL A 112 18.15 -5.88 -9.88
C VAL A 112 18.67 -6.32 -8.52
N HIS A 113 18.32 -5.59 -7.48
CA HIS A 113 18.58 -5.94 -6.08
C HIS A 113 17.38 -6.72 -5.54
N TYR A 114 17.56 -8.00 -5.21
CA TYR A 114 16.47 -8.88 -4.76
C TYR A 114 16.58 -9.20 -3.27
N HIS A 115 15.45 -9.35 -2.59
CA HIS A 115 15.43 -9.69 -1.18
C HIS A 115 16.02 -11.09 -0.96
N PRO A 116 17.03 -11.27 -0.09
CA PRO A 116 17.78 -12.54 0.03
C PRO A 116 16.90 -13.71 0.46
N GLU A 117 15.93 -13.47 1.35
CA GLU A 117 15.01 -14.52 1.83
C GLU A 117 13.79 -14.71 0.92
N ILE A 118 13.43 -13.70 0.12
CA ILE A 118 12.21 -13.69 -0.69
C ILE A 118 12.55 -13.11 -2.07
N PRO A 119 13.19 -13.89 -2.97
CA PRO A 119 13.68 -13.39 -4.25
C PRO A 119 12.61 -12.93 -5.23
N ALA A 120 11.32 -12.95 -4.86
CA ALA A 120 10.23 -12.37 -5.64
C ALA A 120 10.11 -10.85 -5.43
N ILE A 121 10.63 -10.31 -4.33
CA ILE A 121 10.66 -8.88 -4.04
C ILE A 121 12.00 -8.34 -4.51
N ALA A 122 11.99 -7.31 -5.34
CA ALA A 122 13.20 -6.70 -5.83
C ALA A 122 13.02 -5.23 -6.22
N VAL A 123 14.14 -4.52 -6.34
CA VAL A 123 14.21 -3.12 -6.75
C VAL A 123 15.34 -2.91 -7.75
N VAL A 124 15.14 -2.01 -8.71
CA VAL A 124 16.16 -1.53 -9.65
C VAL A 124 16.86 -0.28 -9.14
N GLU A 125 16.18 0.52 -8.30
CA GLU A 125 16.70 1.73 -7.69
C GLU A 125 16.47 1.68 -6.17
N PRO A 126 17.42 1.15 -5.40
CA PRO A 126 17.27 1.02 -3.95
C PRO A 126 17.14 2.32 -3.17
N THR A 127 17.29 3.48 -3.82
CA THR A 127 17.13 4.81 -3.22
C THR A 127 15.82 5.49 -3.63
N LYS A 128 15.11 4.94 -4.62
CA LYS A 128 13.87 5.50 -5.16
C LYS A 128 12.69 4.67 -4.69
N HIS A 129 11.86 5.25 -3.85
CA HIS A 129 10.68 4.58 -3.33
C HIS A 129 9.47 5.47 -3.57
N PHE A 130 8.42 4.87 -4.13
CA PHE A 130 7.13 5.53 -4.32
C PHE A 130 6.57 6.13 -3.07
N LEU A 131 6.81 5.52 -1.92
CA LEU A 131 6.41 5.93 -0.59
C LEU A 131 7.03 4.82 0.30
N THR A 132 7.19 5.01 1.61
CA THR A 132 7.19 3.86 2.53
C THR A 132 5.75 3.48 2.82
N TRP A 133 5.33 2.27 2.46
CA TRP A 133 3.91 1.88 2.47
C TRP A 133 3.47 1.39 3.85
N ALA A 134 4.42 1.23 4.78
CA ALA A 134 4.13 1.07 6.20
C ALA A 134 3.28 2.24 6.74
N ASP A 135 3.47 3.47 6.25
CA ASP A 135 2.87 4.70 6.78
C ASP A 135 1.42 4.95 6.32
N LEU A 136 1.05 4.57 5.09
CA LEU A 136 -0.35 4.67 4.60
C LEU A 136 -1.21 3.49 5.07
N ILE A 137 -0.59 2.31 5.25
CA ILE A 137 -1.22 1.12 5.80
C ILE A 137 -1.44 1.27 7.33
N PHE A 138 -0.56 1.96 8.06
CA PHE A 138 -0.79 2.38 9.47
C PHE A 138 -1.98 3.35 9.60
N TYR A 139 -2.10 4.33 8.70
CA TYR A 139 -3.18 5.34 8.72
C TYR A 139 -4.56 4.72 8.41
N LEU A 140 -4.63 3.75 7.49
CA LEU A 140 -5.88 3.07 7.11
C LEU A 140 -6.33 1.99 8.12
N LEU A 141 -5.41 1.28 8.77
CA LEU A 141 -5.70 0.17 9.70
C LEU A 141 -6.15 0.63 11.10
N PHE A 142 -5.84 1.86 11.55
CA PHE A 142 -6.16 2.35 12.91
C PHE A 142 -7.13 3.53 12.98
N ILE A 143 -7.13 4.47 12.03
CA ILE A 143 -7.96 5.69 12.11
C ILE A 143 -9.40 5.47 11.58
N ILE A 144 -9.56 4.70 10.50
CA ILE A 144 -10.88 4.46 9.86
C ILE A 144 -11.83 3.61 10.73
N PRO A 145 -11.38 2.55 11.45
CA PRO A 145 -12.23 1.81 12.37
C PRO A 145 -12.64 2.63 13.61
N LEU A 146 -11.84 3.62 14.05
CA LEU A 146 -12.11 4.46 15.23
C LEU A 146 -13.25 5.47 14.96
N ILE A 147 -13.32 6.01 13.74
CA ILE A 147 -14.39 6.91 13.31
C ILE A 147 -15.65 6.12 12.95
N GLY A 148 -15.52 4.97 12.26
CA GLY A 148 -16.66 4.10 11.93
C GLY A 148 -17.29 3.43 13.16
N GLY A 149 -16.48 3.02 14.13
CA GLY A 149 -16.93 2.47 15.42
C GLY A 149 -17.65 3.51 16.29
N GLY A 150 -17.18 4.76 16.29
CA GLY A 150 -17.85 5.88 16.98
C GLY A 150 -19.25 6.16 16.44
N VAL A 151 -19.42 6.14 15.11
CA VAL A 151 -20.71 6.38 14.46
C VAL A 151 -21.69 5.22 14.73
N SER A 152 -21.24 3.96 14.68
CA SER A 152 -22.10 2.81 15.00
C SER A 152 -22.56 2.80 16.46
N GLY A 153 -21.67 3.15 17.40
CA GLY A 153 -22.01 3.28 18.82
C GLY A 153 -23.02 4.40 19.10
N ILE A 154 -22.87 5.56 18.43
CA ILE A 154 -23.82 6.69 18.54
C ILE A 154 -25.19 6.32 17.96
N ILE A 155 -25.25 5.58 16.85
CA ILE A 155 -26.51 5.12 16.25
C ILE A 155 -27.26 4.17 17.19
N LEU A 156 -26.57 3.23 17.84
CA LEU A 156 -27.19 2.31 18.79
C LEU A 156 -27.61 3.01 20.09
N ALA A 157 -26.79 3.93 20.61
CA ALA A 157 -27.14 4.72 21.80
C ALA A 157 -28.35 5.65 21.55
N LEU A 158 -28.45 6.25 20.36
CA LEU A 158 -29.61 7.05 19.97
C LEU A 158 -30.86 6.18 19.77
N HIS A 159 -30.71 5.01 19.16
CA HIS A 159 -31.82 4.04 19.03
C HIS A 159 -32.37 3.63 20.40
N ASP A 160 -31.49 3.33 21.36
CA ASP A 160 -31.89 2.92 22.71
C ASP A 160 -32.45 4.09 23.54
N LEU A 161 -31.90 5.30 23.40
CA LEU A 161 -32.43 6.53 24.03
C LEU A 161 -33.86 6.84 23.54
N LEU A 162 -34.08 6.78 22.23
CA LEU A 162 -35.39 7.04 21.61
C LEU A 162 -36.43 5.99 22.02
N ASN A 163 -36.02 4.71 22.05
CA ASN A 163 -36.90 3.63 22.48
C ASN A 163 -37.21 3.70 23.99
N GLY A 164 -36.23 4.09 24.81
CA GLY A 164 -36.41 4.31 26.25
C GLY A 164 -37.36 5.49 26.56
N TYR A 165 -37.29 6.57 25.78
CA TYR A 165 -38.23 7.70 25.90
C TYR A 165 -39.65 7.28 25.51
N LYS A 166 -39.80 6.56 24.40
CA LYS A 166 -41.10 6.06 23.92
C LYS A 166 -41.77 5.11 24.91
N ASN A 167 -40.98 4.30 25.61
CA ASN A 167 -41.50 3.40 26.64
C ASN A 167 -41.90 4.15 27.92
N ARG A 168 -41.20 5.22 28.33
CA ARG A 168 -41.57 6.01 29.52
C ARG A 168 -42.85 6.83 29.37
N ILE A 169 -43.20 7.27 28.16
CA ILE A 169 -44.48 7.94 27.89
C ILE A 169 -45.64 6.95 27.89
N ARG A 170 -45.41 5.68 27.53
CA ARG A 170 -46.47 4.66 27.43
C ARG A 170 -46.95 4.11 28.76
N TYR A 171 -46.17 4.28 29.84
CA TYR A 171 -46.50 3.78 31.18
C TYR A 171 -46.87 4.90 32.18
N ARG A 172 -47.24 6.09 31.68
CA ARG A 172 -47.83 7.17 32.47
C ARG A 172 -49.21 7.50 31.92
#